data_AF-A0A7Y5WI98-F1
#
_entry.id   AF-A0A7Y5WI98-F1
#
_cell.length_a   1.000
_cell.length_b   1.000
_cell.length_c   1.000
_cell.angle_alpha   90.00
_cell.angle_beta   90.00
_cell.angle_gamma   90.00
#
_symmetry.space_group_name_H-M   'P 1'
#
loop_
_entity.id
_entity.type
_entity.pdbx_description
1 polymer ?
#
loop_
_entity_poly.entity_id
_entity_poly.type
_entity_poly.pdbx_seq_one_letter_code
_entity_poly.pdbx_strand_id
1 'polypeptide(L)'
;TALGLRLGMLDLVPTAREGELVGHLGPDVLGPDWDLDRAVGNVLASGVPVGQALLDQRNLAGVGTLWCAETLFLERVPPWTSTTELGREVIERVVARAQRLIDNGRRNVVQSSTGSFRQGETQYVHARSGRPCRRCGTTVRVAPIGEPTRERTMFYCPGCQGGLGPTDDGRRQAPLGSSRGAARSRRSY
;
A
#
# COMPACT_ATOMS: atom_id res chain seq x y z
N THR A 1 -15.37 17.21 -24.12
CA THR A 1 -14.80 18.12 -23.10
C THR A 1 -14.45 17.32 -21.87
N ALA A 2 -13.20 17.33 -21.43
CA ALA A 2 -12.77 16.75 -20.15
C ALA A 2 -12.38 17.91 -19.22
N LEU A 3 -12.84 17.87 -17.97
CA LEU A 3 -12.50 18.87 -16.95
C LEU A 3 -11.61 18.21 -15.88
N GLY A 4 -10.37 18.66 -15.77
CA GLY A 4 -9.44 18.22 -14.73
C GLY A 4 -9.29 19.28 -13.64
N LEU A 5 -9.62 18.95 -12.40
CA LEU A 5 -9.40 19.82 -11.25
C LEU A 5 -8.24 19.26 -10.42
N ARG A 6 -7.15 20.04 -10.27
CA ARG A 6 -5.96 19.68 -9.45
C ARG A 6 -5.32 18.35 -9.85
N LEU A 7 -5.13 18.11 -11.15
CA LEU A 7 -4.40 16.94 -11.63
C LEU A 7 -2.92 17.06 -11.25
N GLY A 8 -2.33 15.97 -10.74
CA GLY A 8 -0.90 15.92 -10.44
C GLY A 8 -0.02 15.96 -11.69
N MET A 9 -0.51 15.39 -12.79
CA MET A 9 0.11 15.37 -14.11
C MET A 9 -0.99 15.21 -15.16
N LEU A 10 -0.83 15.84 -16.34
CA LEU A 10 -1.72 15.69 -17.49
C LEU A 10 -0.90 15.75 -18.77
N ASP A 11 -0.89 14.65 -19.51
CA ASP A 11 -0.29 14.55 -20.85
C ASP A 11 -1.38 14.29 -21.88
N LEU A 12 -1.27 14.92 -23.05
CA LEU A 12 -2.12 14.65 -24.21
C LEU A 12 -1.27 14.00 -25.29
N VAL A 13 -1.56 12.73 -25.59
CA VAL A 13 -0.78 11.91 -26.51
C VAL A 13 -1.69 11.24 -27.54
N PRO A 14 -1.26 11.09 -28.81
CA PRO A 14 -1.96 10.22 -29.76
C PRO A 14 -2.05 8.79 -29.22
N THR A 15 -3.19 8.11 -29.39
CA THR A 15 -3.39 6.73 -28.90
C THR A 15 -2.26 5.77 -29.31
N ALA A 16 -1.76 5.90 -30.54
CA ALA A 16 -0.66 5.06 -31.04
C ALA A 16 0.65 5.21 -30.24
N ARG A 17 0.80 6.28 -29.45
CA ARG A 17 1.97 6.59 -28.63
C ARG A 17 1.69 6.47 -27.13
N GLU A 18 0.53 5.97 -26.73
CA GLU A 18 0.17 5.77 -25.31
C GLU A 18 1.22 4.94 -24.55
N GLY A 19 1.79 3.92 -25.21
CA GLY A 19 2.85 3.08 -24.65
C GLY A 19 4.11 3.84 -24.22
N GLU A 20 4.35 5.05 -24.74
CA GLU A 20 5.47 5.89 -24.28
C GLU A 20 5.24 6.42 -22.86
N LEU A 21 3.98 6.62 -22.46
CA LEU A 21 3.63 7.13 -21.13
C LEU A 21 3.44 6.00 -20.13
N VAL A 22 2.74 4.94 -20.50
CA VAL A 22 2.31 3.88 -19.56
C VAL A 22 2.86 2.49 -19.87
N GLY A 23 3.63 2.32 -20.95
CA GLY A 23 4.18 1.02 -21.33
C GLY A 23 5.23 0.46 -20.37
N HIS A 24 5.71 1.27 -19.43
CA HIS A 24 6.59 0.83 -18.35
C HIS A 24 5.85 0.13 -17.19
N LEU A 25 4.51 0.20 -17.17
CA LEU A 25 3.71 -0.45 -16.13
C LEU A 25 3.75 -1.98 -16.27
N GLY A 26 3.71 -2.66 -15.13
CA GLY A 26 3.51 -4.10 -15.07
C GLY A 26 2.04 -4.48 -15.34
N PRO A 27 1.69 -5.77 -15.20
CA PRO A 27 0.30 -6.24 -15.35
C PRO A 27 -0.66 -5.44 -14.46
N ASP A 28 -1.75 -4.94 -15.03
CA ASP A 28 -2.81 -4.26 -14.29
C ASP A 28 -3.66 -5.29 -13.55
N VAL A 29 -3.76 -5.17 -12.23
CA VAL A 29 -4.56 -6.07 -11.36
C VAL A 29 -6.05 -6.13 -11.71
N LEU A 30 -6.57 -5.13 -12.43
CA LEU A 30 -7.94 -5.10 -12.96
C LEU A 30 -8.00 -5.16 -14.50
N GLY A 31 -6.84 -5.30 -15.16
CA GLY A 31 -6.74 -5.35 -16.60
C GLY A 31 -7.36 -6.61 -17.19
N PRO A 32 -7.90 -6.54 -18.42
CA PRO A 32 -8.44 -7.71 -19.11
C PRO A 32 -7.35 -8.75 -19.44
N ASP A 33 -6.08 -8.35 -19.41
CA ASP A 33 -4.88 -9.15 -19.63
C ASP A 33 -4.15 -9.51 -18.32
N TRP A 34 -4.85 -9.46 -17.17
CA TRP A 34 -4.26 -9.80 -15.88
C TRP A 34 -3.61 -11.20 -15.90
N ASP A 35 -2.31 -11.20 -15.62
CA ASP A 35 -1.46 -12.40 -15.56
C ASP A 35 -0.80 -12.48 -14.18
N LEU A 36 -1.31 -13.38 -13.35
CA LEU A 36 -0.81 -13.62 -12.00
C LEU A 36 0.64 -14.10 -12.01
N ASP A 37 0.98 -15.05 -12.89
CA ASP A 37 2.31 -15.66 -12.91
C ASP A 37 3.38 -14.66 -13.33
N ARG A 38 3.07 -13.79 -14.28
CA ARG A 38 3.94 -12.67 -14.68
C ARG A 38 4.13 -11.68 -13.53
N ALA A 39 3.04 -11.26 -12.86
CA ALA A 39 3.14 -10.35 -11.73
C ALA A 39 3.98 -10.94 -10.58
N VAL A 40 3.76 -12.22 -10.25
CA VAL A 40 4.55 -12.96 -9.25
C VAL A 40 6.01 -13.05 -9.67
N GLY A 41 6.28 -13.34 -10.94
CA GLY A 41 7.63 -13.35 -11.51
C GLY A 41 8.36 -12.02 -11.32
N ASN A 42 7.70 -10.90 -11.66
CA ASN A 42 8.26 -9.56 -11.50
C ASN A 42 8.57 -9.24 -10.02
N VAL A 43 7.61 -9.50 -9.12
CA VAL A 43 7.77 -9.24 -7.68
C VAL A 43 8.91 -10.06 -7.10
N LEU A 44 9.01 -11.36 -7.43
CA LEU A 44 10.11 -12.22 -6.99
C LEU A 44 11.46 -11.73 -7.51
N ALA A 45 11.53 -11.38 -8.80
CA ALA A 45 12.76 -10.93 -9.44
C ALA A 45 13.32 -9.63 -8.85
N SER A 46 12.47 -8.80 -8.23
CA SER A 46 12.91 -7.54 -7.63
C SER A 46 13.91 -7.71 -6.48
N GLY A 47 13.82 -8.79 -5.70
CA GLY A 47 14.70 -9.07 -4.54
C GLY A 47 14.65 -8.07 -3.38
N VAL A 48 13.88 -6.98 -3.51
CA VAL A 48 13.72 -5.93 -2.50
C VAL A 48 12.67 -6.34 -1.45
N PRO A 49 12.49 -5.57 -0.36
CA PRO A 49 11.37 -5.77 0.55
C PRO A 49 10.01 -5.92 -0.15
N VAL A 50 9.20 -6.88 0.26
CA VAL A 50 7.91 -7.18 -0.38
C VAL A 50 6.97 -5.98 -0.40
N GLY A 51 6.98 -5.14 0.65
CA GLY A 51 6.19 -3.92 0.68
C GLY A 51 6.62 -2.91 -0.38
N GLN A 52 7.93 -2.83 -0.68
CA GLN A 52 8.46 -2.01 -1.76
C GLN A 52 8.13 -2.61 -3.12
N ALA A 53 8.34 -3.92 -3.29
CA ALA A 53 8.09 -4.61 -4.56
C ALA A 53 6.62 -4.50 -5.00
N LEU A 54 5.68 -4.57 -4.05
CA LEU A 54 4.25 -4.40 -4.31
C LEU A 54 3.85 -2.97 -4.66
N LEU A 55 4.63 -1.96 -4.28
CA LEU A 55 4.34 -0.56 -4.56
C LEU A 55 4.99 -0.07 -5.86
N ASP A 56 5.93 -0.84 -6.42
CA ASP A 56 6.52 -0.57 -7.72
C ASP A 56 5.55 -0.96 -8.84
N GLN A 57 5.02 0.05 -9.51
CA GLN A 57 4.03 -0.13 -10.57
C GLN A 57 4.57 -0.87 -11.80
N ARG A 58 5.90 -1.05 -11.92
CA ARG A 58 6.53 -1.87 -12.97
C ARG A 58 6.38 -3.36 -12.70
N ASN A 59 6.22 -3.76 -11.43
CA ASN A 59 6.04 -5.16 -11.07
C ASN A 59 4.59 -5.61 -11.29
N LEU A 60 3.65 -4.79 -10.80
CA LEU A 60 2.21 -4.91 -10.99
C LEU A 60 1.57 -3.55 -10.75
N ALA A 61 0.66 -3.13 -11.63
CA ALA A 61 0.03 -1.83 -11.56
C ALA A 61 -1.28 -1.88 -10.75
N GLY A 62 -1.59 -0.79 -10.03
CA GLY A 62 -2.84 -0.63 -9.29
C GLY A 62 -2.74 -0.86 -7.78
N VAL A 63 -1.65 -1.45 -7.29
CA VAL A 63 -1.43 -1.63 -5.85
C VAL A 63 -0.88 -0.35 -5.21
N GLY A 64 -1.71 0.30 -4.41
CA GLY A 64 -1.33 1.46 -3.58
C GLY A 64 -1.02 1.09 -2.12
N THR A 65 -0.62 2.07 -1.31
CA THR A 65 -0.27 1.88 0.11
C THR A 65 -1.36 1.21 0.93
N LEU A 66 -2.64 1.53 0.68
CA LEU A 66 -3.77 0.88 1.37
C LEU A 66 -3.75 -0.63 1.09
N TRP A 67 -3.83 -1.01 -0.18
CA TRP A 67 -3.92 -2.43 -0.54
C TRP A 67 -2.64 -3.21 -0.24
N CYS A 68 -1.47 -2.59 -0.35
CA CYS A 68 -0.21 -3.20 0.07
C CYS A 68 -0.23 -3.52 1.58
N ALA A 69 -0.54 -2.53 2.44
CA ALA A 69 -0.57 -2.71 3.88
C ALA A 69 -1.61 -3.75 4.32
N GLU A 70 -2.83 -3.67 3.78
CA GLU A 70 -3.92 -4.59 4.13
C GLU A 70 -3.65 -6.02 3.66
N THR A 71 -3.10 -6.20 2.46
CA THR A 71 -2.74 -7.52 1.93
C THR A 71 -1.68 -8.18 2.81
N LEU A 72 -0.58 -7.48 3.10
CA LEU A 72 0.51 -8.02 3.92
C LEU A 72 0.05 -8.32 5.34
N PHE A 73 -0.83 -7.50 5.91
CA PHE A 73 -1.42 -7.77 7.21
C PHE A 73 -2.28 -9.05 7.21
N LEU A 74 -3.15 -9.21 6.20
CA LEU A 74 -4.04 -10.36 6.10
C LEU A 74 -3.27 -11.66 5.88
N GLU A 75 -2.20 -11.62 5.10
CA GLU A 75 -1.30 -12.75 4.85
C GLU A 75 -0.23 -12.94 5.96
N ARG A 76 -0.22 -12.07 6.99
CA ARG A 76 0.76 -12.06 8.11
C ARG A 76 2.22 -11.98 7.65
N VAL A 77 2.48 -11.26 6.57
CA VAL A 77 3.82 -11.09 6.00
C VAL A 77 4.43 -9.77 6.51
N PRO A 78 5.67 -9.78 7.04
CA PRO A 78 6.37 -8.55 7.38
C PRO A 78 6.69 -7.73 6.12
N PRO A 79 6.35 -6.43 6.03
CA PRO A 79 6.55 -5.65 4.81
C PRO A 79 8.01 -5.50 4.38
N TRP A 80 8.95 -5.67 5.32
CA TRP A 80 10.38 -5.45 5.10
C TRP A 80 11.15 -6.72 4.76
N THR A 81 10.50 -7.89 4.75
CA THR A 81 11.14 -9.13 4.33
C THR A 81 11.36 -9.11 2.82
N SER A 82 12.54 -9.55 2.35
CA SER A 82 12.85 -9.60 0.93
C SER A 82 11.94 -10.60 0.20
N THR A 83 11.62 -10.32 -1.07
CA THR A 83 10.78 -11.23 -1.86
C THR A 83 11.44 -12.59 -2.11
N THR A 84 12.78 -12.63 -2.15
CA THR A 84 13.55 -13.87 -2.29
C THR A 84 13.47 -14.76 -1.04
N GLU A 85 13.51 -14.17 0.16
CA GLU A 85 13.37 -14.91 1.43
C GLU A 85 11.96 -15.51 1.59
N LEU A 86 10.92 -14.77 1.19
CA LEU A 86 9.54 -15.25 1.27
C LEU A 86 9.26 -16.42 0.30
N GLY A 87 9.96 -16.46 -0.82
CA GLY A 87 9.79 -17.49 -1.85
C GLY A 87 8.48 -17.35 -2.65
N ARG A 88 8.40 -18.12 -3.75
CA ARG A 88 7.33 -18.00 -4.74
C ARG A 88 5.93 -18.21 -4.17
N GLU A 89 5.74 -19.25 -3.37
CA GLU A 89 4.43 -19.63 -2.82
C GLU A 89 3.80 -18.53 -1.97
N VAL A 90 4.62 -17.84 -1.16
CA VAL A 90 4.15 -16.72 -0.34
C VAL A 90 3.84 -15.50 -1.21
N ILE A 91 4.70 -15.19 -2.18
CA ILE A 91 4.48 -14.06 -3.09
C ILE A 91 3.22 -14.27 -3.94
N GLU A 92 2.98 -15.48 -4.44
CA GLU A 92 1.78 -15.82 -5.19
C GLU A 92 0.51 -15.58 -4.36
N ARG A 93 0.48 -16.08 -3.12
CA ARG A 93 -0.64 -15.83 -2.20
C ARG A 93 -0.86 -14.34 -1.95
N VAL A 94 0.21 -13.57 -1.75
CA VAL A 94 0.17 -12.13 -1.53
C VAL A 94 -0.38 -11.39 -2.74
N VAL A 95 0.14 -11.65 -3.94
CA VAL A 95 -0.31 -11.00 -5.18
C VAL A 95 -1.77 -11.36 -5.50
N ALA A 96 -2.13 -12.65 -5.37
CA ALA A 96 -3.52 -13.10 -5.56
C ALA A 96 -4.48 -12.51 -4.51
N ARG A 97 -4.03 -12.29 -3.27
CA ARG A 97 -4.83 -11.58 -2.26
C ARG A 97 -5.02 -10.11 -2.62
N ALA A 98 -3.95 -9.42 -3.02
CA ALA A 98 -4.02 -8.01 -3.41
C ALA A 98 -5.02 -7.81 -4.55
N GLN A 99 -4.91 -8.63 -5.60
CA GLN A 99 -5.82 -8.57 -6.76
C GLN A 99 -7.28 -8.75 -6.32
N ARG A 100 -7.59 -9.77 -5.52
CA ARG A 100 -8.96 -10.01 -5.03
C ARG A 100 -9.50 -8.86 -4.19
N LEU A 101 -8.68 -8.26 -3.34
CA LEU A 101 -9.10 -7.12 -2.53
C LEU A 101 -9.44 -5.91 -3.41
N ILE A 102 -8.64 -5.66 -4.44
CA ILE A 102 -8.85 -4.55 -5.38
C ILE A 102 -10.08 -4.79 -6.27
N ASP A 103 -10.27 -6.00 -6.80
CA ASP A 103 -11.47 -6.34 -7.61
C ASP A 103 -12.76 -6.24 -6.80
N ASN A 104 -12.74 -6.60 -5.52
CA ASN A 104 -13.89 -6.39 -4.65
C ASN A 104 -14.08 -4.90 -4.28
N GLY A 105 -12.97 -4.19 -4.03
CA GLY A 105 -12.96 -2.78 -3.66
C GLY A 105 -13.51 -1.85 -4.73
N ARG A 106 -13.25 -2.13 -6.02
CA ARG A 106 -13.69 -1.29 -7.15
C ARG A 106 -15.20 -1.11 -7.25
N ARG A 107 -15.98 -2.01 -6.63
CA ARG A 107 -17.45 -1.98 -6.65
C ARG A 107 -18.04 -0.99 -5.64
N ASN A 108 -17.21 -0.40 -4.78
CA ASN A 108 -17.64 0.43 -3.67
C ASN A 108 -16.94 1.81 -3.73
N VAL A 109 -17.67 2.87 -3.40
CA VAL A 109 -17.08 4.22 -3.26
C VAL A 109 -16.08 4.26 -2.10
N VAL A 110 -16.46 3.64 -0.97
CA VAL A 110 -15.60 3.50 0.19
C VAL A 110 -14.85 2.17 0.10
N GLN A 111 -13.53 2.24 0.02
CA GLN A 111 -12.70 1.04 0.03
C GLN A 111 -12.73 0.41 1.44
N SER A 112 -12.90 -0.92 1.50
CA SER A 112 -12.92 -1.69 2.74
C SER A 112 -12.20 -3.02 2.54
N SER A 113 -11.24 -3.30 3.42
CA SER A 113 -10.55 -4.60 3.50
C SER A 113 -11.22 -5.55 4.49
N THR A 114 -12.11 -5.05 5.35
CA THR A 114 -12.80 -5.82 6.39
C THR A 114 -14.22 -6.24 5.99
N GLY A 115 -14.74 -5.66 4.91
CA GLY A 115 -16.14 -5.80 4.51
C GLY A 115 -17.12 -4.90 5.29
N SER A 116 -16.68 -4.24 6.37
CA SER A 116 -17.49 -3.22 7.04
C SER A 116 -17.31 -1.87 6.36
N PHE A 117 -18.41 -1.14 6.15
CA PHE A 117 -18.42 0.23 5.63
C PHE A 117 -18.69 1.28 6.72
N ARG A 118 -18.78 0.85 7.98
CA ARG A 118 -18.92 1.78 9.11
C ARG A 118 -17.65 2.60 9.27
N GLN A 119 -17.82 3.85 9.67
CA GLN A 119 -16.71 4.76 9.89
C GLN A 119 -15.73 4.18 10.91
N GLY A 120 -14.44 4.11 10.53
CA GLY A 120 -13.39 3.56 11.38
C GLY A 120 -13.30 2.03 11.42
N GLU A 121 -14.14 1.30 10.69
CA GLU A 121 -14.15 -0.16 10.61
C GLU A 121 -13.63 -0.72 9.27
N THR A 122 -13.41 0.12 8.26
CA THR A 122 -13.11 -0.29 6.89
C THR A 122 -11.75 -0.97 6.68
N GLN A 123 -10.73 -0.59 7.45
CA GLN A 123 -9.34 -1.04 7.25
C GLN A 123 -8.79 -1.76 8.48
N TYR A 124 -7.97 -2.81 8.34
CA TYR A 124 -7.33 -3.47 9.48
C TYR A 124 -6.12 -2.70 10.02
N VAL A 125 -5.28 -2.13 9.16
CA VAL A 125 -4.03 -1.44 9.55
C VAL A 125 -3.86 -0.08 8.88
N HIS A 126 -4.29 0.07 7.62
CA HIS A 126 -4.14 1.31 6.88
C HIS A 126 -4.91 2.46 7.55
N ALA A 127 -4.26 3.62 7.68
CA ALA A 127 -4.78 4.79 8.39
C ALA A 127 -5.21 4.51 9.85
N ARG A 128 -4.68 3.44 10.48
CA ARG A 128 -4.98 3.07 11.88
C ARG A 128 -3.78 3.15 12.82
N SER A 129 -2.71 3.87 12.47
CA SER A 129 -1.57 4.03 13.37
C SER A 129 -2.00 4.58 14.74
N GLY A 130 -1.38 4.07 15.80
CA GLY A 130 -1.72 4.40 17.19
C GLY A 130 -3.00 3.74 17.72
N ARG A 131 -3.77 3.00 16.89
CA ARG A 131 -4.96 2.24 17.32
C ARG A 131 -4.60 0.77 17.62
N PRO A 132 -5.36 0.07 18.47
CA PRO A 132 -5.15 -1.35 18.69
C PRO A 132 -5.47 -2.16 17.42
N CYS A 133 -4.61 -3.13 17.11
CA CYS A 133 -4.84 -4.12 16.07
C CYS A 133 -6.13 -4.89 16.39
N ARG A 134 -7.00 -5.07 15.38
CA ARG A 134 -8.27 -5.79 15.55
C ARG A 134 -8.09 -7.30 15.77
N ARG A 135 -6.89 -7.83 15.52
CA ARG A 135 -6.59 -9.25 15.66
C ARG A 135 -5.92 -9.60 16.98
N CYS A 136 -4.91 -8.84 17.39
CA CYS A 136 -4.09 -9.15 18.57
C CYS A 136 -4.03 -8.03 19.63
N GLY A 137 -4.68 -6.89 19.40
CA GLY A 137 -4.67 -5.76 20.33
C GLY A 137 -3.39 -4.91 20.32
N THR A 138 -2.27 -5.40 19.79
CA THR A 138 -1.01 -4.63 19.66
C THR A 138 -1.25 -3.35 18.86
N THR A 139 -0.64 -2.24 19.28
CA THR A 139 -0.75 -0.95 18.57
C THR A 139 -0.28 -1.10 17.11
N VAL A 140 -1.11 -0.67 16.16
CA VAL A 140 -0.75 -0.52 14.75
C VAL A 140 0.25 0.62 14.61
N ARG A 141 1.30 0.40 13.83
CA ARG A 141 2.46 1.28 13.73
C ARG A 141 2.72 1.65 12.28
N VAL A 142 3.61 2.63 12.11
CA VAL A 142 4.07 3.07 10.80
C VAL A 142 5.59 3.14 10.76
N ALA A 143 6.14 2.82 9.59
CA ALA A 143 7.55 2.95 9.28
C ALA A 143 7.72 3.19 7.76
N PRO A 144 8.84 3.79 7.31
CA PRO A 144 9.09 4.01 5.90
C PRO A 144 9.29 2.69 5.14
N ILE A 145 8.87 2.65 3.88
CA ILE A 145 9.13 1.57 2.91
C ILE A 145 9.49 2.17 1.56
N GLY A 146 10.43 1.56 0.84
CA GLY A 146 10.85 2.01 -0.50
C GLY A 146 12.27 2.57 -0.52
N GLU A 147 12.66 3.03 -1.70
CA GLU A 147 13.99 3.62 -1.91
C GLU A 147 14.13 4.95 -1.15
N PRO A 148 15.34 5.25 -0.61
CA PRO A 148 15.60 6.54 0.02
C PRO A 148 15.14 7.71 -0.86
N THR A 149 14.55 8.73 -0.24
CA THR A 149 13.94 9.91 -0.90
C THR A 149 12.62 9.67 -1.62
N ARG A 150 12.23 8.41 -1.81
CA ARG A 150 10.95 7.99 -2.42
C ARG A 150 10.14 7.10 -1.47
N GLU A 151 10.49 7.12 -0.19
CA GLU A 151 9.82 6.30 0.80
C GLU A 151 8.34 6.66 0.93
N ARG A 152 7.52 5.62 1.12
CA ARG A 152 6.12 5.75 1.46
C ARG A 152 5.92 5.30 2.89
N THR A 153 4.93 5.87 3.56
CA THR A 153 4.50 5.39 4.87
C THR A 153 3.85 4.03 4.73
N MET A 154 4.39 3.01 5.41
CA MET A 154 3.78 1.68 5.51
C MET A 154 3.09 1.49 6.86
N PHE A 155 1.87 0.97 6.85
CA PHE A 155 1.11 0.64 8.06
C PHE A 155 1.22 -0.85 8.34
N TYR A 156 1.47 -1.23 9.60
CA TYR A 156 1.67 -2.62 9.96
C TYR A 156 1.34 -2.89 11.43
N CYS A 157 1.15 -4.16 11.78
CA CYS A 157 0.99 -4.61 13.16
C CYS A 157 2.17 -5.48 13.59
N PRO A 158 3.06 -5.01 14.48
CA PRO A 158 4.26 -5.76 14.86
C PRO A 158 3.93 -7.12 15.50
N GLY A 159 2.84 -7.21 16.26
CA GLY A 159 2.40 -8.47 16.87
C GLY A 159 1.84 -9.50 15.89
N CYS A 160 1.39 -9.10 14.69
CA CYS A 160 0.88 -10.02 13.68
C CYS A 160 1.88 -10.28 12.55
N GLN A 161 2.89 -9.42 12.41
CA GLN A 161 3.82 -9.40 11.28
C GLN A 161 5.28 -9.48 11.76
N GLY A 162 5.52 -10.13 12.91
CA GLY A 162 6.86 -10.61 13.27
C GLY A 162 7.84 -9.57 13.82
N GLY A 163 7.38 -8.41 14.31
CA GLY A 163 8.23 -7.43 14.99
C GLY A 163 8.11 -6.01 14.48
N LEU A 164 8.98 -5.12 14.99
CA LEU A 164 9.03 -3.71 14.63
C LEU A 164 9.68 -3.52 13.26
N GLY A 165 9.19 -2.54 12.51
CA GLY A 165 9.76 -2.13 11.23
C GLY A 165 11.06 -1.33 11.41
N PRO A 166 11.79 -1.06 10.31
CA PRO A 166 12.97 -0.23 10.32
C PRO A 166 12.70 1.12 10.97
N THR A 167 13.68 1.64 11.71
CA THR A 167 13.62 2.93 12.43
C THR A 167 12.57 3.03 13.54
N ASP A 168 11.79 1.97 13.79
CA ASP A 168 10.80 1.96 14.87
C ASP A 168 11.43 1.48 16.18
N ASP A 169 11.58 2.41 17.12
CA ASP A 169 12.19 2.20 18.45
C ASP A 169 11.21 1.70 19.52
N GLY A 170 9.97 1.37 19.11
CA GLY A 170 8.91 0.88 20.01
C GLY A 170 8.25 1.96 20.87
N ARG A 171 8.71 3.22 20.83
CA ARG A 171 8.07 4.32 21.57
C ARG A 171 6.64 4.56 21.09
N ARG A 172 5.82 5.21 21.90
CA ARG A 172 4.42 5.48 21.53
C ARG A 172 4.35 6.39 20.30
N GLN A 173 3.77 5.89 19.20
CA GLN A 173 3.46 6.70 18.02
C GLN A 173 2.07 7.32 18.18
N ALA A 174 1.94 8.62 17.93
CA ALA A 174 0.64 9.26 17.77
C ALA A 174 0.03 8.87 16.42
N PRO A 175 -1.31 8.88 16.27
CA PRO A 175 -1.94 8.67 14.97
C PRO A 175 -1.40 9.63 13.92
N LEU A 176 -1.17 9.14 12.70
CA LEU A 176 -0.73 10.00 11.60
C LEU A 176 -1.77 11.09 11.34
N GLY A 177 -1.28 12.32 11.11
CA GLY A 177 -2.13 13.49 10.93
C GLY A 177 -2.66 14.12 12.23
N SER A 178 -2.38 13.53 13.41
CA SER A 178 -2.65 14.22 14.68
C SER A 178 -1.54 15.24 14.94
N SER A 179 -1.68 16.46 14.43
CA SER A 179 -0.91 17.57 14.96
C SER A 179 -1.40 17.87 16.38
N ARG A 180 -0.49 17.89 17.36
CA ARG A 180 -0.72 18.72 18.55
C ARG A 180 -0.71 20.14 18.03
N GLY A 181 -1.84 20.84 18.11
CA GLY A 181 -2.00 22.18 17.53
C GLY A 181 -0.78 23.05 17.82
N ALA A 182 -0.03 23.39 16.78
CA ALA A 182 0.85 24.54 16.84
C ALA A 182 -0.08 25.72 17.11
N ALA A 183 0.03 26.30 18.32
CA ALA A 183 -0.68 27.50 18.69
C ALA A 183 -0.46 28.53 17.58
N ARG A 184 -1.52 28.86 16.84
CA ARG A 184 -1.52 29.95 15.87
C ARG A 184 -1.24 31.21 16.66
N SER A 185 0.03 31.65 16.67
CA SER A 185 0.42 33.00 17.02
C SER A 185 -0.33 33.94 16.08
N ARG A 186 -1.47 34.46 16.54
CA ARG A 186 -2.14 35.61 15.94
C ARG A 186 -1.25 36.82 16.20
N ARG A 187 -0.31 37.10 15.30
CA ARG A 187 0.20 38.46 15.15
C ARG A 187 -0.73 39.19 14.19
N SER A 188 -1.61 39.96 14.79
CA SER A 188 -2.36 41.03 14.12
C SER A 188 -1.36 42.08 13.64
N TYR A 189 -1.46 42.47 12.38
CA TYR A 189 -1.07 43.79 11.89
C TYR A 189 -2.33 44.46 11.37
#